data_AF-A0A923DK96-F1
#
_entry.id   AF-A0A923DK96-F1
#
_cell.length_a   1.000
_cell.length_b   1.000
_cell.length_c   1.000
_cell.angle_alpha   90.00
_cell.angle_beta   90.00
_cell.angle_gamma   90.00
#
_symmetry.space_group_name_H-M   'P 1'
#
loop_
_entity.id
_entity.type
_entity.pdbx_description
1 polymer ?
#
loop_
_entity_poly.entity_id
_entity_poly.type
_entity_poly.pdbx_seq_one_letter_code
_entity_poly.pdbx_strand_id
1 'polypeptide(L)'
;SILGTTSLRVEDLEHFEVTPEEVSFLVGELSKMIPAIKGERFTRAYAGVRPLVQAAGVRDDREISRGFALIDHGRCDGLTGLITITGGKLMTYRLMAERTADFICARLGLHVPCITHAQPLPGAGRGHTLKDRLLRLRHQIPAARGELLCDCELVPREAVDAILREGKVRELQDILHRTRLAKGTCQGGFCVYRLLGVLNEMKKETGLGGSNRALKDFLEERWKGIRPVLWGTSMKEEELIESIYKGLFNLAPEETNPPNGGEP
;
A
#
# COMPACT_ATOMS: atom_id res chain seq x y z
N SER A 1 -3.05 -2.77 15.60
CA SER A 1 -3.82 -4.01 15.30
C SER A 1 -4.47 -3.89 13.94
N ILE A 2 -4.82 -5.01 13.31
CA ILE A 2 -5.55 -5.05 12.03
C ILE A 2 -6.82 -5.88 12.27
N LEU A 3 -7.96 -5.39 11.80
CA LEU A 3 -9.25 -6.07 11.81
C LEU A 3 -9.65 -6.35 10.36
N GLY A 4 -10.08 -7.57 10.07
CA GLY A 4 -10.48 -7.98 8.72
C GLY A 4 -10.67 -9.50 8.62
N THR A 5 -11.12 -10.03 7.48
CA THR A 5 -11.43 -9.37 6.19
C THR A 5 -12.89 -9.59 5.80
N THR A 6 -13.43 -8.76 4.91
CA THR A 6 -14.67 -9.04 4.18
C THR A 6 -14.38 -9.87 2.92
N SER A 7 -15.44 -10.42 2.32
CA SER A 7 -15.41 -11.19 1.07
C SER A 7 -16.61 -10.79 0.22
N LEU A 8 -16.41 -9.81 -0.66
CA LEU A 8 -17.42 -9.29 -1.57
C LEU A 8 -16.95 -9.46 -3.02
N ARG A 9 -17.89 -9.72 -3.92
CA ARG A 9 -17.62 -9.73 -5.36
C ARG A 9 -17.53 -8.30 -5.85
N VAL A 10 -16.51 -8.02 -6.66
CA VAL A 10 -16.25 -6.69 -7.23
C VAL A 10 -16.26 -6.82 -8.75
N GLU A 11 -16.97 -5.93 -9.42
CA GLU A 11 -17.07 -5.89 -10.88
C GLU A 11 -16.06 -4.91 -11.50
N ASP A 12 -15.72 -3.83 -10.78
CA ASP A 12 -14.78 -2.80 -11.21
C ASP A 12 -13.45 -2.89 -10.41
N LEU A 13 -12.36 -3.18 -11.12
CA LEU A 13 -11.02 -3.27 -10.52
C LEU A 13 -10.33 -1.92 -10.34
N GLU A 14 -10.84 -0.87 -11.00
CA GLU A 14 -10.31 0.49 -10.93
C GLU A 14 -11.00 1.29 -9.82
N HIS A 15 -12.29 1.05 -9.59
CA HIS A 15 -13.09 1.78 -8.60
C HIS A 15 -13.66 0.85 -7.52
N PHE A 16 -12.85 0.59 -6.50
CA PHE A 16 -13.31 -0.06 -5.27
C PHE A 16 -12.82 0.71 -4.04
N GLU A 17 -13.69 0.85 -3.04
CA GLU A 17 -13.38 1.48 -1.76
C GLU A 17 -13.99 0.69 -0.61
N VAL A 18 -13.46 0.90 0.61
CA VAL A 18 -14.07 0.30 1.81
C VAL A 18 -15.29 1.11 2.16
N THR A 19 -16.44 0.46 2.37
CA THR A 19 -17.65 1.19 2.79
C THR A 19 -17.82 1.24 4.31
N PRO A 20 -18.52 2.26 4.86
CA PRO A 20 -18.84 2.33 6.29
C PRO A 20 -19.61 1.10 6.81
N GLU A 21 -20.42 0.46 5.96
CA GLU A 21 -21.17 -0.76 6.27
C GLU A 21 -20.22 -1.94 6.48
N GLU A 22 -19.20 -2.09 5.63
CA GLU A 22 -18.17 -3.12 5.80
C GLU A 22 -17.40 -2.93 7.12
N VAL A 23 -17.05 -1.68 7.46
CA VAL A 23 -16.39 -1.41 8.74
C VAL A 23 -17.32 -1.74 9.90
N SER A 24 -18.58 -1.30 9.84
CA SER A 24 -19.59 -1.56 10.89
C SER A 24 -19.82 -3.06 11.08
N PHE A 25 -19.85 -3.83 9.98
CA PHE A 25 -19.93 -5.28 10.01
C PHE A 25 -18.73 -5.90 10.74
N LEU A 26 -17.50 -5.52 10.35
CA LEU A 26 -16.28 -6.05 10.98
C LEU A 26 -16.19 -5.72 12.48
N VAL A 27 -16.55 -4.48 12.86
CA VAL A 27 -16.60 -4.05 14.26
C VAL A 27 -17.67 -4.82 15.03
N GLY A 28 -18.85 -5.02 14.42
CA GLY A 28 -19.94 -5.81 14.97
C GLY A 28 -19.49 -7.25 15.27
N GLU A 29 -18.87 -7.93 14.31
CA GLU A 29 -18.39 -9.31 14.47
C GLU A 29 -17.30 -9.42 15.54
N LEU A 30 -16.28 -8.55 15.53
CA LEU A 30 -15.22 -8.59 16.55
C LEU A 30 -15.76 -8.24 17.94
N SER A 31 -16.74 -7.35 18.04
CA SER A 31 -17.29 -6.91 19.33
C SER A 31 -17.96 -8.04 20.13
N LYS A 32 -18.34 -9.14 19.48
CA LYS A 32 -18.84 -10.35 20.15
C LYS A 32 -17.78 -11.01 21.04
N MET A 33 -16.50 -10.90 20.65
CA MET A 33 -15.36 -11.44 21.39
C MET A 33 -14.63 -10.37 22.20
N ILE A 34 -14.51 -9.14 21.67
CA ILE A 34 -13.81 -8.02 22.29
C ILE A 34 -14.74 -6.80 22.31
N PRO A 35 -15.65 -6.68 23.30
CA PRO A 35 -16.65 -5.62 23.33
C PRO A 35 -16.07 -4.19 23.31
N ALA A 36 -14.87 -4.01 23.87
CA ALA A 36 -14.17 -2.72 23.92
C ALA A 36 -13.90 -2.10 22.53
N ILE A 37 -13.83 -2.92 21.47
CA ILE A 37 -13.51 -2.44 20.11
C ILE A 37 -14.48 -1.37 19.59
N LYS A 38 -15.71 -1.33 20.08
CA LYS A 38 -16.73 -0.34 19.65
C LYS A 38 -16.35 1.10 19.99
N GLY A 39 -15.58 1.31 21.06
CA GLY A 39 -15.14 2.62 21.52
C GLY A 39 -13.72 2.99 21.07
N GLU A 40 -13.04 2.09 20.36
CA GLU A 40 -11.65 2.28 19.96
C GLU A 40 -11.50 3.23 18.77
N ARG A 41 -10.32 3.86 18.69
CA ARG A 41 -9.95 4.73 17.57
C ARG A 41 -9.46 3.91 16.38
N PHE A 42 -10.17 4.00 15.25
CA PHE A 42 -9.75 3.39 13.99
C PHE A 42 -8.93 4.38 13.18
N THR A 43 -7.70 4.01 12.83
CA THR A 43 -6.77 4.92 12.14
C THR A 43 -7.01 4.99 10.63
N ARG A 44 -7.33 3.86 9.99
CA ARG A 44 -7.54 3.76 8.55
C ARG A 44 -8.17 2.42 8.18
N ALA A 45 -8.97 2.40 7.13
CA ALA A 45 -9.37 1.23 6.37
C ALA A 45 -8.64 1.14 5.02
N TYR A 46 -8.49 -0.09 4.51
CA TYR A 46 -7.93 -0.35 3.19
C TYR A 46 -8.61 -1.57 2.58
N ALA A 47 -8.76 -1.54 1.26
CA ALA A 47 -9.29 -2.64 0.47
C ALA A 47 -8.21 -3.17 -0.49
N GLY A 48 -8.42 -4.39 -0.97
CA GLY A 48 -7.65 -4.96 -2.05
C GLY A 48 -8.44 -6.09 -2.70
N VAL A 49 -8.48 -6.10 -4.03
CA VAL A 49 -9.20 -7.14 -4.77
C VAL A 49 -8.31 -8.37 -4.93
N ARG A 50 -8.88 -9.54 -4.66
CA ARG A 50 -8.18 -10.83 -4.82
C ARG A 50 -8.53 -11.40 -6.20
N PRO A 51 -7.56 -11.58 -7.11
CA PRO A 51 -7.82 -12.20 -8.41
C PRO A 51 -8.03 -13.70 -8.20
N LEU A 52 -9.30 -14.12 -8.10
CA LEU A 52 -9.68 -15.51 -7.95
C LEU A 52 -9.96 -16.11 -9.33
N VAL A 53 -9.25 -17.19 -9.66
CA VAL A 53 -9.39 -17.88 -10.93
C VAL A 53 -10.43 -18.97 -10.77
N GLN A 54 -11.59 -18.77 -11.38
CA GLN A 54 -12.61 -19.79 -11.48
C GLN A 54 -12.27 -20.72 -12.65
N ALA A 55 -11.99 -21.99 -12.37
CA ALA A 55 -12.03 -23.00 -13.41
C ALA A 55 -13.48 -23.08 -13.92
N ALA A 56 -13.68 -23.10 -15.24
CA ALA A 56 -15.02 -23.12 -15.83
C ALA A 56 -15.85 -24.28 -15.24
N GLY A 57 -16.99 -23.95 -14.58
CA GLY A 57 -17.97 -24.91 -14.11
C GLY A 57 -18.33 -24.93 -12.61
N VAL A 58 -17.64 -24.17 -11.74
CA VAL A 58 -17.94 -24.15 -10.28
C VAL A 58 -18.75 -22.91 -9.92
N ARG A 59 -19.98 -23.05 -9.41
CA ARG A 59 -20.92 -21.94 -9.11
C ARG A 59 -20.82 -21.36 -7.67
N ASP A 60 -19.93 -21.88 -6.82
CA ASP A 60 -19.78 -21.44 -5.43
C ASP A 60 -18.48 -20.66 -5.19
N ASP A 61 -18.61 -19.38 -4.82
CA ASP A 61 -17.50 -18.44 -4.61
C ASP A 61 -16.60 -18.81 -3.41
N ARG A 62 -17.06 -19.68 -2.48
CA ARG A 62 -16.25 -20.14 -1.34
C ARG A 62 -15.36 -21.35 -1.67
N GLU A 63 -15.59 -22.00 -2.80
CA GLU A 63 -14.85 -23.17 -3.28
C GLU A 63 -14.02 -22.90 -4.55
N ILE A 64 -13.78 -21.63 -4.89
CA ILE A 64 -12.82 -21.29 -5.94
C ILE A 64 -11.45 -21.84 -5.54
N SER A 65 -10.85 -22.66 -6.42
CA SER A 65 -9.64 -23.43 -6.09
C SER A 65 -8.57 -22.50 -5.50
N ARG A 66 -8.15 -22.76 -4.26
CA ARG A 66 -7.17 -21.94 -3.52
C ARG A 66 -5.73 -22.07 -4.06
N GLY A 67 -5.58 -22.65 -5.25
CA GLY A 67 -4.32 -22.87 -5.94
C GLY A 67 -3.96 -21.73 -6.90
N PHE A 68 -2.89 -21.94 -7.66
CA PHE A 68 -2.53 -21.11 -8.81
C PHE A 68 -2.66 -21.95 -10.09
N ALA A 69 -2.89 -21.29 -11.21
CA ALA A 69 -2.95 -21.91 -12.52
C ALA A 69 -1.86 -21.35 -13.42
N LEU A 70 -1.16 -22.24 -14.12
CA LEU A 70 -0.22 -21.91 -15.19
C LEU A 70 -0.88 -22.29 -16.52
N ILE A 71 -1.17 -21.29 -17.34
CA ILE A 71 -1.91 -21.42 -18.59
C ILE A 71 -0.94 -21.22 -19.75
N ASP A 72 -0.91 -22.20 -20.65
CA ASP A 72 -0.14 -22.17 -21.89
C ASP A 72 -1.09 -21.84 -23.05
N HIS A 73 -1.11 -20.56 -23.44
CA HIS A 73 -2.03 -20.07 -24.46
C HIS A 73 -1.70 -20.63 -25.85
N GLY A 74 -0.51 -21.21 -26.06
CA GLY A 74 -0.21 -21.95 -27.30
C GLY A 74 -1.06 -23.20 -27.47
N ARG A 75 -1.48 -23.83 -26.36
CA ARG A 75 -2.36 -25.01 -26.36
C ARG A 75 -3.83 -24.66 -26.31
N CYS A 76 -4.18 -23.64 -25.54
CA CYS A 76 -5.58 -23.27 -25.32
C CYS A 76 -6.14 -22.35 -26.41
N ASP A 77 -5.32 -21.41 -26.90
CA ASP A 77 -5.78 -20.29 -27.74
C ASP A 77 -4.98 -20.15 -29.04
N GLY A 78 -4.00 -21.03 -29.29
CA GLY A 78 -3.09 -20.96 -30.45
C GLY A 78 -2.02 -19.86 -30.37
N LEU A 79 -1.92 -19.14 -29.24
CA LEU A 79 -0.98 -18.04 -29.04
C LEU A 79 0.36 -18.55 -28.47
N THR A 80 1.25 -18.96 -29.36
CA THR A 80 2.57 -19.46 -28.97
C THR A 80 3.43 -18.38 -28.32
N GLY A 81 4.09 -18.71 -27.21
CA GLY A 81 4.98 -17.80 -26.48
C GLY A 81 4.29 -16.99 -25.38
N LEU A 82 2.96 -17.07 -25.26
CA LEU A 82 2.22 -16.44 -24.17
C LEU A 82 1.90 -17.46 -23.07
N ILE A 83 2.33 -17.16 -21.85
CA ILE A 83 2.09 -17.97 -20.65
C ILE A 83 1.52 -17.05 -19.57
N THR A 84 0.46 -17.50 -18.90
CA THR A 84 -0.16 -16.78 -17.78
C THR A 84 -0.04 -17.58 -16.50
N ILE A 85 0.47 -16.96 -15.44
CA ILE A 85 0.41 -17.48 -14.06
C ILE A 85 -0.60 -16.62 -13.29
N THR A 86 -1.64 -17.25 -12.75
CA THR A 86 -2.73 -16.54 -12.07
C THR A 86 -3.24 -17.29 -10.85
N GLY A 87 -3.95 -16.59 -9.96
CA GLY A 87 -4.35 -17.09 -8.65
C GLY A 87 -3.18 -17.18 -7.67
N GLY A 88 -3.24 -18.16 -6.77
CA GLY A 88 -2.23 -18.34 -5.72
C GLY A 88 -2.33 -17.32 -4.58
N LYS A 89 -1.42 -17.46 -3.63
CA LYS A 89 -1.31 -16.59 -2.45
C LYS A 89 0.09 -16.01 -2.39
N LEU A 90 0.24 -14.90 -1.67
CA LEU A 90 1.57 -14.36 -1.39
C LEU A 90 2.48 -15.42 -0.75
N MET A 91 1.96 -16.31 0.10
CA MET A 91 2.74 -17.39 0.72
C MET A 91 3.24 -18.45 -0.28
N THR A 92 2.63 -18.56 -1.46
CA THR A 92 3.01 -19.53 -2.49
C THR A 92 3.80 -18.91 -3.64
N TYR A 93 4.15 -17.62 -3.56
CA TYR A 93 4.79 -16.90 -4.67
C TYR A 93 6.10 -17.55 -5.16
N ARG A 94 6.93 -18.06 -4.23
CA ARG A 94 8.19 -18.74 -4.57
C ARG A 94 7.93 -20.02 -5.38
N LEU A 95 6.95 -20.81 -4.96
CA LEU A 95 6.56 -22.04 -5.67
C LEU A 95 5.94 -21.71 -7.03
N MET A 96 5.13 -20.66 -7.12
CA MET A 96 4.58 -20.18 -8.41
C MET A 96 5.71 -19.80 -9.37
N ALA A 97 6.68 -19.01 -8.90
CA ALA A 97 7.83 -18.61 -9.71
C ALA A 97 8.67 -19.82 -10.16
N GLU A 98 8.90 -20.79 -9.27
CA GLU A 98 9.58 -22.04 -9.58
C GLU A 98 8.85 -22.83 -10.69
N ARG A 99 7.54 -23.07 -10.56
CA ARG A 99 6.76 -23.77 -11.59
C ARG A 99 6.76 -23.05 -12.94
N THR A 100 6.67 -21.72 -12.93
CA THR A 100 6.74 -20.91 -14.15
C THR A 100 8.12 -21.00 -14.80
N ALA A 101 9.19 -20.90 -14.00
CA ALA A 101 10.55 -21.01 -14.51
C ALA A 101 10.86 -22.41 -15.05
N ASP A 102 10.43 -23.47 -14.36
CA ASP A 102 10.60 -24.86 -14.81
C ASP A 102 9.91 -25.10 -16.17
N PHE A 103 8.68 -24.58 -16.31
CA PHE A 103 7.93 -24.68 -17.58
C PHE A 103 8.67 -23.96 -18.72
N ILE A 104 9.18 -22.76 -18.48
CA ILE A 104 9.95 -21.99 -19.47
C ILE A 104 11.26 -22.72 -19.83
N CYS A 105 11.98 -23.24 -18.83
CA CYS A 105 13.23 -23.98 -19.06
C CYS A 105 12.97 -25.21 -19.96
N ALA A 106 11.92 -25.99 -19.67
CA ALA A 106 11.54 -27.13 -20.49
C ALA A 106 11.22 -26.73 -21.94
N ARG A 107 10.54 -25.60 -22.15
CA ARG A 107 10.24 -25.07 -23.50
C ARG A 107 11.49 -24.62 -24.26
N LEU A 108 12.52 -24.15 -23.55
CA LEU A 108 13.81 -23.72 -24.12
C LEU A 108 14.83 -24.87 -24.25
N GLY A 109 14.47 -26.10 -23.86
CA GLY A 109 15.41 -27.23 -23.83
C GLY A 109 16.51 -27.09 -22.77
N LEU A 110 16.26 -26.30 -21.73
CA LEU A 110 17.18 -26.06 -20.61
C LEU A 110 16.82 -26.94 -19.42
N HIS A 111 17.85 -27.49 -18.77
CA HIS A 111 17.71 -28.24 -17.52
C HIS A 111 18.54 -27.57 -16.43
N VAL A 112 17.89 -26.66 -15.68
CA VAL A 112 18.50 -25.94 -14.56
C VAL A 112 17.70 -26.21 -13.28
N PRO A 113 18.31 -26.75 -12.22
CA PRO A 113 17.59 -27.00 -10.96
C PRO A 113 17.27 -25.68 -10.24
N CYS A 114 16.08 -25.59 -9.65
CA CYS A 114 15.67 -24.44 -8.86
C CYS A 114 16.40 -24.39 -7.49
N ILE A 115 17.12 -23.30 -7.23
CA ILE A 115 17.86 -23.08 -5.97
C ILE A 115 17.20 -22.03 -5.05
N THR A 116 16.04 -21.49 -5.44
CA THR A 116 15.42 -20.35 -4.74
C THR A 116 15.00 -20.65 -3.30
N HIS A 117 14.85 -21.92 -2.92
CA HIS A 117 14.55 -22.33 -1.55
C HIS A 117 15.75 -22.18 -0.60
N ALA A 118 16.97 -22.22 -1.14
CA ALA A 118 18.22 -22.11 -0.38
C ALA A 118 18.83 -20.70 -0.46
N GLN A 119 18.44 -19.91 -1.46
CA GLN A 119 18.98 -18.57 -1.68
C GLN A 119 18.28 -17.52 -0.80
N PRO A 120 18.98 -16.84 0.12
CA PRO A 120 18.39 -15.76 0.90
C PRO A 120 18.02 -14.57 0.02
N LEU A 121 16.90 -13.92 0.34
CA LEU A 121 16.54 -12.64 -0.29
C LEU A 121 17.54 -11.53 0.10
N PRO A 122 17.74 -10.51 -0.77
CA PRO A 122 18.54 -9.35 -0.41
C PRO A 122 18.09 -8.73 0.92
N GLY A 123 19.04 -8.51 1.83
CA GLY A 123 18.75 -7.98 3.18
C GLY A 123 18.35 -9.02 4.23
N ALA A 124 18.31 -10.32 3.87
CA ALA A 124 18.23 -11.41 4.84
C ALA A 124 19.39 -11.32 5.86
N GLY A 125 19.11 -11.68 7.11
CA GLY A 125 20.06 -11.59 8.22
C GLY A 125 20.10 -10.25 8.94
N ARG A 126 19.38 -9.22 8.47
CA ARG A 126 19.16 -7.99 9.25
C ARG A 126 18.19 -8.28 10.39
N GLY A 127 18.59 -8.10 11.64
CA GLY A 127 17.71 -8.34 12.78
C GLY A 127 16.38 -7.55 12.71
N HIS A 128 15.27 -8.23 12.93
CA HIS A 128 13.91 -7.67 12.78
C HIS A 128 13.30 -7.18 14.10
N THR A 129 14.00 -7.40 15.22
CA THR A 129 13.46 -7.07 16.53
C THR A 129 13.41 -5.55 16.73
N LEU A 130 12.58 -5.12 17.68
CA LEU A 130 12.56 -3.71 18.09
C LEU A 130 13.96 -3.24 18.51
N LYS A 131 14.70 -4.07 19.24
CA LYS A 131 16.08 -3.79 19.64
C LYS A 131 16.98 -3.54 18.43
N ASP A 132 16.96 -4.44 17.44
CA ASP A 132 17.80 -4.29 16.24
C ASP A 132 17.42 -3.03 15.45
N ARG A 133 16.13 -2.70 15.42
CA ARG A 133 15.61 -1.51 14.74
C ARG A 133 16.05 -0.24 15.46
N LEU A 134 15.98 -0.19 16.79
CA LEU A 134 16.45 0.95 17.60
C LEU A 134 17.98 1.12 17.52
N LEU A 135 18.74 0.03 17.52
CA LEU A 135 20.19 0.09 17.32
C LEU A 135 20.55 0.68 15.96
N ARG A 136 19.87 0.27 14.87
CA ARG A 136 20.05 0.89 13.56
C ARG A 136 19.71 2.38 13.56
N LEU A 137 18.60 2.76 14.17
CA LEU A 137 18.19 4.17 14.27
C LEU A 137 19.23 5.00 15.02
N ARG A 138 19.80 4.49 16.12
CA ARG A 138 20.90 5.15 16.84
C ARG A 138 22.12 5.39 15.95
N HIS A 139 22.43 4.48 15.03
CA HIS A 139 23.52 4.67 14.07
C HIS A 139 23.15 5.64 12.93
N GLN A 140 21.89 5.66 12.53
CA GLN A 140 21.38 6.50 11.43
C GLN A 140 21.04 7.92 11.85
N ILE A 141 20.84 8.17 13.15
CA ILE A 141 20.57 9.48 13.73
C ILE A 141 21.75 9.83 14.64
N PRO A 142 22.88 10.32 14.09
CA PRO A 142 23.98 10.79 14.92
C PRO A 142 23.48 11.93 15.81
N ALA A 143 23.83 11.89 17.11
CA ALA A 143 23.35 12.81 18.14
C ALA A 143 23.57 14.32 17.83
N ALA A 144 24.37 14.65 16.83
CA ALA A 144 24.67 16.02 16.43
C ALA A 144 23.90 16.52 15.18
N ARG A 145 23.26 15.65 14.37
CA ARG A 145 22.69 16.02 13.05
C ARG A 145 21.49 15.21 12.54
N GLY A 146 21.07 14.13 13.22
CA GLY A 146 20.01 13.29 12.67
C GLY A 146 18.63 13.94 12.74
N GLU A 147 17.96 14.07 11.60
CA GLU A 147 16.59 14.59 11.48
C GLU A 147 15.58 13.42 11.39
N LEU A 148 14.53 13.45 12.21
CA LEU A 148 13.39 12.54 12.06
C LEU A 148 12.32 13.18 11.18
N LEU A 149 12.06 12.57 10.02
CA LEU A 149 10.97 12.99 9.16
C LEU A 149 9.61 12.51 9.68
N CYS A 150 9.54 11.28 10.19
CA CYS A 150 8.30 10.71 10.74
C CYS A 150 8.51 10.19 12.16
N ASP A 151 7.96 10.91 13.12
CA ASP A 151 7.98 10.56 14.54
C ASP A 151 7.21 9.27 14.82
N CYS A 152 6.06 9.07 14.19
CA CYS A 152 5.20 7.90 14.45
C CYS A 152 5.83 6.56 14.05
N GLU A 153 6.66 6.54 12.99
CA GLU A 153 7.29 5.33 12.46
C GLU A 153 8.81 5.32 12.66
N LEU A 154 9.32 6.35 13.34
CA LEU A 154 10.74 6.62 13.58
C LEU A 154 11.54 6.57 12.29
N VAL A 155 11.13 7.34 11.28
CA VAL A 155 11.81 7.38 9.98
C VAL A 155 12.81 8.53 9.95
N PRO A 156 14.12 8.25 9.94
CA PRO A 156 15.14 9.27 9.81
C PRO A 156 15.23 9.76 8.36
N ARG A 157 15.66 11.01 8.19
CA ARG A 157 15.89 11.61 6.87
C ARG A 157 16.87 10.79 6.04
N GLU A 158 17.92 10.25 6.65
CA GLU A 158 18.94 9.44 6.02
C GLU A 158 18.38 8.20 5.31
N ALA A 159 17.27 7.64 5.81
CA ALA A 159 16.59 6.52 5.17
C ALA A 159 15.89 6.94 3.87
N VAL A 160 15.29 8.13 3.85
CA VAL A 160 14.66 8.71 2.65
C VAL A 160 15.72 9.11 1.64
N ASP A 161 16.77 9.81 2.08
CA ASP A 161 17.93 10.17 1.28
C ASP A 161 18.53 8.96 0.55
N ALA A 162 18.72 7.84 1.26
CA ALA A 162 19.26 6.62 0.67
C ALA A 162 18.39 6.09 -0.48
N ILE A 163 17.06 6.07 -0.27
CA ILE A 163 16.09 5.63 -1.30
C ILE A 163 16.09 6.57 -2.50
N LEU A 164 16.18 7.89 -2.28
CA LEU A 164 16.21 8.87 -3.34
C LEU A 164 17.50 8.80 -4.17
N ARG A 165 18.64 8.47 -3.53
CA ARG A 165 19.93 8.26 -4.23
C ARG A 165 19.95 7.00 -5.09
N GLU A 166 19.19 5.96 -4.73
CA GLU A 166 19.06 4.76 -5.57
C GLU A 166 18.35 5.00 -6.92
N GLY A 167 17.60 6.10 -7.05
CA GLY A 167 17.00 6.53 -8.32
C GLY A 167 15.80 5.72 -8.83
N LYS A 168 15.19 4.89 -7.98
CA LYS A 168 14.04 4.03 -8.34
C LYS A 168 12.68 4.54 -7.87
N VAL A 169 12.60 5.79 -7.42
CA VAL A 169 11.36 6.40 -6.94
C VAL A 169 10.62 7.06 -8.10
N ARG A 170 9.38 6.64 -8.31
CA ARG A 170 8.46 7.20 -9.33
C ARG A 170 7.31 7.96 -8.69
N GLU A 171 6.89 7.55 -7.51
CA GLU A 171 5.78 8.15 -6.77
C GLU A 171 6.12 8.26 -5.27
N LEU A 172 5.43 9.14 -4.55
CA LEU A 172 5.58 9.23 -3.08
C LEU A 172 5.36 7.87 -2.40
N GLN A 173 4.43 7.07 -2.94
CA GLN A 173 4.08 5.77 -2.38
C GLN A 173 5.28 4.79 -2.35
N ASP A 174 6.25 4.90 -3.26
CA ASP A 174 7.49 4.12 -3.22
C ASP A 174 8.28 4.39 -1.92
N ILE A 175 8.40 5.66 -1.54
CA ILE A 175 9.09 6.07 -0.31
C ILE A 175 8.31 5.55 0.90
N LEU A 176 6.99 5.71 0.91
CA LEU A 176 6.10 5.30 2.01
C LEU A 176 6.12 3.77 2.20
N HIS A 177 6.15 2.98 1.12
CA HIS A 177 6.24 1.52 1.19
C HIS A 177 7.60 1.03 1.71
N ARG A 178 8.68 1.69 1.30
CA ARG A 178 10.04 1.29 1.66
C ARG A 178 10.49 1.76 3.04
N THR A 179 9.94 2.88 3.53
CA THR A 179 10.34 3.49 4.83
C THR A 179 9.31 3.37 5.94
N ARG A 180 8.03 3.12 5.60
CA ARG A 180 6.86 3.31 6.48
C ARG A 180 6.48 4.76 6.78
N LEU A 181 7.14 5.77 6.21
CA LEU A 181 6.76 7.17 6.38
C LEU A 181 5.26 7.36 6.06
N ALA A 182 4.58 8.21 6.84
CA ALA A 182 3.13 8.44 6.77
C ALA A 182 2.22 7.22 6.97
N LYS A 183 2.73 6.11 7.53
CA LYS A 183 1.91 4.93 7.89
C LYS A 183 1.65 4.78 9.40
N GLY A 184 2.06 5.78 10.18
CA GLY A 184 1.84 5.84 11.64
C GLY A 184 0.48 6.41 12.03
N THR A 185 0.27 6.71 13.31
CA THR A 185 -1.03 7.11 13.86
C THR A 185 -1.61 8.38 13.24
N CYS A 186 -0.77 9.35 12.84
CA CYS A 186 -1.19 10.59 12.20
C CYS A 186 -1.42 10.48 10.68
N GLN A 187 -1.25 9.29 10.09
CA GLN A 187 -1.44 9.01 8.66
C GLN A 187 -0.72 9.93 7.66
N GLY A 188 0.32 10.65 8.11
CA GLY A 188 1.07 11.60 7.28
C GLY A 188 0.88 13.06 7.63
N GLY A 189 0.02 13.38 8.59
CA GLY A 189 -0.32 14.74 8.99
C GLY A 189 0.88 15.67 9.21
N PHE A 190 1.99 15.15 9.74
CA PHE A 190 3.18 15.97 10.07
C PHE A 190 4.43 15.70 9.24
N CYS A 191 4.49 14.55 8.55
CA CYS A 191 5.74 14.10 7.92
C CYS A 191 5.76 14.27 6.40
N VAL A 192 4.60 14.36 5.74
CA VAL A 192 4.58 14.44 4.27
C VAL A 192 5.07 15.79 3.75
N TYR A 193 4.73 16.92 4.39
CA TYR A 193 5.26 18.21 3.95
C TYR A 193 6.79 18.32 4.20
N ARG A 194 7.30 17.69 5.26
CA ARG A 194 8.75 17.58 5.51
C ARG A 194 9.41 16.76 4.39
N LEU A 195 8.78 15.65 3.99
CA LEU A 195 9.23 14.86 2.86
C LEU A 195 9.25 15.67 1.55
N LEU A 196 8.22 16.48 1.28
CA LEU A 196 8.20 17.36 0.11
C LEU A 196 9.33 18.40 0.15
N GLY A 197 9.66 18.92 1.34
CA GLY A 197 10.84 19.76 1.54
C GLY A 197 12.14 19.06 1.16
N VAL A 198 12.34 17.81 1.60
CA VAL A 198 13.51 17.00 1.23
C VAL A 198 13.56 16.73 -0.27
N LEU A 199 12.42 16.40 -0.88
CA LEU A 199 12.34 16.18 -2.33
C LEU A 199 12.74 17.43 -3.12
N ASN A 200 12.25 18.60 -2.71
CA ASN A 200 12.58 19.88 -3.31
C ASN A 200 14.06 20.24 -3.14
N GLU A 201 14.63 20.03 -1.94
CA GLU A 201 16.06 20.25 -1.68
C GLU A 201 16.95 19.36 -2.57
N MET A 202 16.54 18.11 -2.78
CA MET A 202 17.26 17.14 -3.60
C MET A 202 16.96 17.26 -5.11
N LYS A 203 16.10 18.21 -5.53
CA LYS A 203 15.66 18.39 -6.92
C LYS A 203 15.02 17.12 -7.51
N LYS A 204 14.20 16.43 -6.70
CA LYS A 204 13.51 15.18 -7.03
C LYS A 204 11.99 15.34 -7.18
N GLU A 205 11.47 16.54 -7.01
CA GLU A 205 10.06 16.92 -7.14
C GLU A 205 9.55 16.93 -8.58
N THR A 206 10.43 17.17 -9.56
CA THR A 206 10.06 17.29 -10.98
C THR A 206 9.55 15.97 -11.57
N GLY A 207 10.07 14.83 -11.09
CA GLY A 207 9.57 13.50 -11.46
C GLY A 207 8.17 13.17 -10.91
N LEU A 208 7.67 13.97 -9.96
CA LEU A 208 6.39 13.77 -9.26
C LEU A 208 5.30 14.77 -9.71
N GLY A 209 5.56 15.56 -10.75
CA GLY A 209 4.61 16.59 -11.21
C GLY A 209 4.56 17.83 -10.31
N GLY A 210 5.57 18.04 -9.45
CA GLY A 210 5.69 19.19 -8.55
C GLY A 210 5.08 18.96 -7.16
N SER A 211 5.57 19.70 -6.16
CA SER A 211 5.24 19.47 -4.75
C SER A 211 3.76 19.62 -4.41
N ASN A 212 3.05 20.58 -5.00
CA ASN A 212 1.62 20.80 -4.72
C ASN A 212 0.74 19.67 -5.23
N ARG A 213 1.03 19.17 -6.44
CA ARG A 213 0.30 18.03 -7.00
C ARG A 213 0.56 16.77 -6.18
N ALA A 214 1.82 16.49 -5.87
CA ALA A 214 2.20 15.35 -5.05
C ALA A 214 1.55 15.40 -3.66
N LEU A 215 1.39 16.59 -3.07
CA LEU A 215 0.67 16.79 -1.82
C LEU A 215 -0.83 16.49 -1.97
N LYS A 216 -1.49 17.06 -2.99
CA LYS A 216 -2.92 16.85 -3.25
C LYS A 216 -3.22 15.36 -3.46
N ASP A 217 -2.46 14.71 -4.36
CA ASP A 217 -2.61 13.28 -4.67
C ASP A 217 -2.42 12.42 -3.40
N PHE A 218 -1.44 12.77 -2.56
CA PHE A 218 -1.24 12.09 -1.29
C PHE A 218 -2.44 12.26 -0.35
N LEU A 219 -2.95 13.47 -0.17
CA LEU A 219 -4.07 13.76 0.73
C LEU A 219 -5.35 13.06 0.28
N GLU A 220 -5.64 13.05 -1.02
CA GLU A 220 -6.78 12.31 -1.61
C GLU A 220 -6.66 10.79 -1.34
N GLU A 221 -5.49 10.20 -1.59
CA GLU A 221 -5.25 8.78 -1.30
C GLU A 221 -5.23 8.46 0.21
N ARG A 222 -4.94 9.44 1.06
CA ARG A 222 -5.10 9.30 2.51
C ARG A 222 -6.57 9.33 2.90
N TRP A 223 -7.32 10.29 2.38
CA TRP A 223 -8.74 10.49 2.67
C TRP A 223 -9.59 9.26 2.36
N LYS A 224 -9.37 8.59 1.22
CA LYS A 224 -10.06 7.34 0.84
C LYS A 224 -10.01 6.26 1.93
N GLY A 225 -8.91 6.19 2.68
CA GLY A 225 -8.76 5.21 3.77
C GLY A 225 -9.28 5.71 5.13
N ILE A 226 -9.36 7.02 5.35
CA ILE A 226 -9.76 7.61 6.63
C ILE A 226 -11.29 7.78 6.67
N ARG A 227 -11.90 8.24 5.58
CA ARG A 227 -13.34 8.51 5.46
C ARG A 227 -14.24 7.38 5.98
N PRO A 228 -14.01 6.09 5.67
CA PRO A 228 -14.89 5.00 6.12
C PRO A 228 -14.81 4.72 7.63
N VAL A 229 -13.81 5.28 8.32
CA VAL A 229 -13.55 5.10 9.75
C VAL A 229 -13.62 6.43 10.52
N LEU A 230 -14.15 7.48 9.89
CA LEU A 230 -14.11 8.85 10.40
C LEU A 230 -15.21 9.10 11.44
N TRP A 231 -15.01 8.58 12.66
CA TRP A 231 -15.87 8.87 13.80
C TRP A 231 -15.07 9.00 15.10
N GLY A 232 -15.71 9.56 16.13
CA GLY A 232 -15.11 9.72 17.45
C GLY A 232 -13.82 10.55 17.40
N THR A 233 -12.74 10.03 18.01
CA THR A 233 -11.45 10.74 18.08
C THR A 233 -10.80 10.92 16.72
N SER A 234 -10.96 9.97 15.78
CA SER A 234 -10.35 10.07 14.44
C SER A 234 -10.87 11.28 13.66
N MET A 235 -12.13 11.68 13.87
CA MET A 235 -12.71 12.88 13.24
C MET A 235 -12.02 14.16 13.72
N LYS A 236 -11.75 14.29 15.02
CA LYS A 236 -11.07 15.45 15.59
C LYS A 236 -9.62 15.57 15.10
N GLU A 237 -8.93 14.42 14.98
CA GLU A 237 -7.58 14.37 14.44
C GLU A 237 -7.54 14.83 12.98
N GLU A 238 -8.50 14.37 12.18
CA GLU A 238 -8.57 14.72 10.76
C GLU A 238 -8.93 16.20 10.55
N GLU A 239 -9.84 16.76 11.34
CA GLU A 239 -10.16 18.20 11.33
C GLU A 239 -8.92 19.06 11.67
N LEU A 240 -8.11 18.63 12.63
CA LEU A 240 -6.84 19.29 12.95
C LEU A 240 -5.85 19.18 11.78
N ILE A 241 -5.70 17.99 11.19
CA ILE A 241 -4.80 17.76 10.06
C ILE A 241 -5.22 18.62 8.86
N GLU A 242 -6.50 18.62 8.52
CA GLU A 242 -7.07 19.44 7.46
C GLU A 242 -6.83 20.93 7.72
N SER A 243 -7.06 21.40 8.95
CA SER A 243 -6.80 22.80 9.33
C SER A 243 -5.33 23.19 9.19
N ILE A 244 -4.41 22.27 9.54
CA ILE A 244 -2.96 22.48 9.32
C ILE A 244 -2.67 22.61 7.83
N TYR A 245 -3.20 21.74 6.98
CA TYR A 245 -2.93 21.79 5.54
C TYR A 245 -3.55 23.00 4.85
N LYS A 246 -4.80 23.34 5.18
CA LYS A 246 -5.47 24.54 4.68
C LYS A 246 -4.77 25.81 5.14
N GLY A 247 -4.37 25.88 6.42
CA GLY A 247 -3.70 27.04 6.99
C GLY A 247 -2.26 27.24 6.50
N LEU A 248 -1.46 26.17 6.41
CA LEU A 248 -0.05 26.26 6.02
C LEU A 248 0.14 26.39 4.50
N PHE A 249 -0.68 25.72 3.70
CA PHE A 249 -0.47 25.60 2.26
C PHE A 249 -1.53 26.30 1.41
N ASN A 250 -2.50 26.96 2.05
CA ASN A 250 -3.63 27.63 1.37
C ASN A 250 -4.30 26.73 0.32
N LEU A 251 -4.45 25.44 0.64
CA LEU A 251 -5.13 24.46 -0.18
C LEU A 251 -6.64 24.71 -0.10
N ALA A 252 -7.12 25.73 -0.81
CA ALA A 252 -8.55 25.94 -0.99
C ALA A 252 -9.13 24.80 -1.86
N PRO A 253 -10.38 24.34 -1.61
CA PRO A 253 -11.07 23.54 -2.59
C PRO A 253 -11.12 24.32 -3.91
N GLU A 254 -10.82 23.67 -5.03
CA GLU A 254 -11.08 24.25 -6.34
C GLU A 254 -12.56 24.64 -6.37
N GLU A 255 -12.87 25.90 -6.72
CA GLU A 255 -14.24 26.33 -6.92
C GLU A 255 -14.89 25.34 -7.88
N THR A 256 -15.87 24.59 -7.39
CA THR A 256 -16.73 23.79 -8.26
C THR A 256 -17.38 24.79 -9.19
N ASN A 257 -16.93 24.86 -10.45
CA ASN A 257 -17.67 25.58 -11.47
C ASN A 257 -19.12 25.06 -11.39
N PRO A 258 -20.11 25.92 -11.16
CA PRO A 258 -21.49 25.48 -11.16
C PRO A 258 -21.76 24.77 -12.50
N PRO A 259 -22.51 23.66 -12.51
CA PRO A 259 -22.89 23.03 -13.77
C PRO A 259 -23.54 24.11 -14.62
N ASN A 260 -22.99 24.33 -15.83
CA ASN A 260 -23.40 25.35 -16.79
C ASN A 260 -24.89 25.65 -16.63
N GLY A 261 -25.18 26.78 -15.98
CA GLY A 261 -26.54 27.28 -15.86
C GLY A 261 -27.07 27.48 -17.27
N GLY A 262 -28.01 26.63 -17.66
CA GLY A 262 -28.93 26.98 -18.73
C GLY A 262 -29.65 28.25 -18.28
N GLU A 263 -29.33 29.36 -18.94
CA GLU A 263 -30.07 30.60 -18.83
C GLU A 263 -31.52 30.41 -19.36
N PRO A 264 -32.46 31.26 -18.90
CA PRO A 264 -33.90 30.98 -18.81
C PRO A 264 -34.68 30.85 -20.12
#